data_AF-A0A1Y1Z1Q3-F1
#
_entry.id   AF-A0A1Y1Z1Q3-F1
#
_cell.length_a   1.000
_cell.length_b   1.000
_cell.length_c   1.000
_cell.angle_alpha   90.00
_cell.angle_beta   90.00
_cell.angle_gamma   90.00
#
_symmetry.space_group_name_H-M   'P 1'
#
loop_
_entity.id
_entity.type
_entity.pdbx_description
1 polymer ?
#
loop_
_entity_poly.entity_id
_entity_poly.type
_entity_poly.pdbx_seq_one_letter_code
_entity_poly.pdbx_strand_id
1 'polypeptide(L)' 'DAYIRPVFLKGLFSVTTTTTKKPAAIRLNIVKSLDALGIEWREGKGYFECIYKPN' A
#
# COMPACT_ATOMS: atom_id res chain seq x y z
N ASP A 1 -7.34 9.25 6.21
CA ASP A 1 -6.88 10.13 5.11
C ASP A 1 -5.96 11.28 5.51
N ALA A 2 -6.14 11.96 6.65
CA ALA A 2 -5.36 13.16 7.00
C ALA A 2 -3.82 13.00 7.01
N TYR A 3 -3.29 11.77 7.02
CA TYR A 3 -1.86 11.47 7.06
C TYR A 3 -1.25 11.15 5.68
N ILE A 4 -2.05 10.96 4.63
CA ILE A 4 -1.57 10.62 3.28
C ILE A 4 -1.58 11.88 2.43
N ARG A 5 -0.39 12.38 2.06
CA ARG A 5 -0.25 13.48 1.10
C ARG A 5 0.02 12.90 -0.28
N PRO A 6 -0.78 13.24 -1.31
CA PRO A 6 -0.47 12.86 -2.69
C PRO A 6 0.90 13.43 -3.07
N VAL A 7 1.77 12.62 -3.66
CA VAL A 7 3.09 13.04 -4.10
C VAL A 7 3.23 12.70 -5.57
N PHE A 8 3.57 13.70 -6.39
CA PHE A 8 3.86 13.52 -7.81
C PHE A 8 5.37 13.40 -8.01
N LEU A 9 5.93 12.24 -7.66
CA LEU A 9 7.36 11.97 -7.82
C LEU A 9 7.62 11.29 -9.16
N LYS A 10 7.61 12.09 -10.25
CA LYS A 10 7.99 11.64 -11.59
C LYS A 10 9.41 11.07 -11.55
N GLY A 11 9.59 9.84 -12.02
CA GLY A 11 10.91 9.17 -12.11
C GLY A 11 11.37 8.44 -10.85
N LEU A 12 10.71 8.60 -9.71
CA LEU A 12 11.01 7.82 -8.49
C LEU A 12 10.17 6.55 -8.35
N PHE A 13 8.93 6.59 -8.86
CA PHE A 13 8.02 5.44 -8.80
C PHE A 13 7.77 4.89 -10.20
N SER A 14 7.73 3.56 -10.30
CA SER A 14 7.31 2.87 -11.52
C SER A 14 5.87 3.22 -11.84
N VAL A 15 5.54 3.36 -13.13
CA VAL A 15 4.15 3.50 -13.60
C VAL A 15 3.27 2.40 -13.01
N THR A 16 3.79 1.18 -12.87
CA THR A 16 3.06 0.01 -12.35
C THR A 16 2.65 0.14 -10.88
N THR A 17 3.27 1.04 -10.11
CA THR A 17 2.96 1.26 -8.68
C THR A 17 2.38 2.66 -8.42
N THR A 18 1.95 3.37 -9.48
CA THR A 18 1.25 4.66 -9.37
C THR A 18 -0.24 4.54 -9.69
N THR A 19 -1.09 5.34 -9.04
CA THR A 19 -2.53 5.38 -9.33
C THR A 19 -3.14 6.71 -8.94
N THR A 20 -4.22 7.10 -9.63
CA THR A 20 -5.03 8.29 -9.29
C THR A 20 -6.17 7.97 -8.32
N LYS A 21 -6.28 6.72 -7.86
CA LYS A 21 -7.31 6.28 -6.90
C LYS A 21 -7.14 6.99 -5.55
N LYS A 22 -8.26 7.21 -4.85
CA LYS A 22 -8.26 7.80 -3.50
C LYS A 22 -7.51 6.90 -2.51
N PRO A 23 -6.86 7.46 -1.47
CA PRO A 23 -6.11 6.68 -0.47
C PRO A 23 -6.92 5.55 0.17
N ALA A 24 -8.20 5.77 0.47
CA ALA A 24 -9.08 4.73 1.00
C ALA A 24 -9.23 3.51 0.07
N ALA A 25 -9.29 3.75 -1.24
CA ALA A 25 -9.35 2.67 -2.22
C ALA A 25 -8.01 1.94 -2.31
N ILE A 26 -6.89 2.68 -2.31
CA ILE A 26 -5.54 2.08 -2.31
C ILE A 26 -5.35 1.18 -1.09
N ARG A 27 -5.70 1.68 0.10
CA ARG A 27 -5.66 0.95 1.38
C ARG A 27 -6.42 -0.38 1.28
N LEU A 28 -7.66 -0.34 0.81
CA LEU A 28 -8.48 -1.55 0.66
C LEU A 28 -7.85 -2.56 -0.31
N ASN A 29 -7.26 -2.09 -1.41
CA ASN A 29 -6.60 -2.98 -2.37
C ASN A 29 -5.36 -3.62 -1.77
N ILE A 30 -4.52 -2.86 -1.04
CA ILE A 30 -3.33 -3.38 -0.37
C ILE A 30 -3.71 -4.49 0.61
N VAL A 31 -4.68 -4.24 1.50
CA VAL A 31 -5.13 -5.24 2.49
C VAL A 31 -5.57 -6.53 1.81
N LYS A 32 -6.45 -6.44 0.80
CA LYS A 32 -6.93 -7.61 0.06
C LYS A 32 -5.79 -8.39 -0.60
N SER A 33 -4.80 -7.69 -1.15
CA SER A 33 -3.64 -8.34 -1.77
C SER A 33 -2.76 -9.04 -0.74
N LEU A 34 -2.50 -8.43 0.40
CA LEU A 34 -1.70 -9.04 1.47
C LEU A 34 -2.40 -10.29 2.03
N ASP A 35 -3.71 -10.21 2.26
CA ASP A 35 -4.53 -11.34 2.72
C ASP A 35 -4.51 -12.50 1.70
N ALA A 36 -4.67 -12.20 0.40
CA ALA A 36 -4.64 -13.22 -0.66
C ALA A 36 -3.27 -13.89 -0.82
N LEU A 37 -2.19 -13.19 -0.46
CA LEU A 37 -0.82 -13.71 -0.47
C LEU A 37 -0.44 -14.42 0.84
N GLY A 38 -1.33 -14.43 1.85
CA GLY A 38 -1.03 -15.00 3.16
C GLY A 38 0.08 -14.26 3.92
N ILE A 39 0.27 -12.97 3.65
CA ILE A 39 1.28 -12.14 4.30
C ILE A 39 0.71 -11.57 5.59
N GLU A 40 1.40 -11.77 6.72
CA GLU A 40 1.02 -11.12 7.98
C GLU A 40 1.31 -9.61 7.89
N TRP A 41 0.33 -8.78 8.26
CA TRP A 41 0.48 -7.33 8.15
C TRP A 41 -0.09 -6.55 9.34
N ARG A 42 0.45 -5.35 9.57
CA ARG A 42 -0.03 -4.36 10.53
C ARG A 42 -0.08 -2.99 9.87
N GLU A 43 -1.14 -2.23 10.12
CA GLU A 43 -1.27 -0.87 9.61
C GLU A 43 -0.77 0.17 10.62
N GLY A 44 0.11 1.05 10.15
CA GLY A 44 0.56 2.25 10.85
C GLY A 44 0.01 3.53 10.22
N LYS A 45 0.47 4.69 10.69
CA LYS A 45 0.05 5.98 10.13
C LYS A 45 0.70 6.22 8.78
N GLY A 46 0.02 5.81 7.71
CA GLY A 46 0.44 6.03 6.33
C GLY A 46 1.39 4.97 5.76
N TYR A 47 1.53 3.84 6.44
CA TYR A 47 2.36 2.71 5.99
C TYR A 47 1.79 1.38 6.49
N PHE A 48 2.27 0.29 5.89
CA PHE A 48 2.00 -1.09 6.31
C PHE A 48 3.31 -1.76 6.67
N GLU A 49 3.34 -2.46 7.81
CA GLU A 49 4.39 -3.40 8.17
C GLU A 49 3.94 -4.78 7.68
N CYS A 50 4.76 -5.44 6.87
CA CYS A 50 4.43 -6.74 6.28
C CYS A 50 5.52 -7.75 6.61
N ILE A 51 5.14 -8.95 7.03
CA ILE A 51 6.04 -10.05 7.34
C ILE A 51 5.65 -11.24 6.47
N TYR A 52 6.52 -11.57 5.51
CA TYR A 52 6.41 -12.79 4.73
C TYR A 52 7.18 -13.91 5.45
N LYS A 53 6.47 -14.97 5.84
CA LYS A 53 7.07 -16.17 6.44
C LYS A 53 6.96 -17.32 5.43
N PRO A 54 7.97 -17.50 4.57
CA PRO A 54 8.05 -18.72 3.77
C PRO A 54 8.33 -19.89 4.72
N ASN A 55 7.57 -20.98 4.55
CA ASN A 55 7.85 -22.26 5.21
C ASN A 55 9.04 -22.97 4.56
#